data_AF-A0A5B0NLK3-F1
#
_entry.id   AF-A0A5B0NLK3-F1
#
_cell.length_a   1.000
_cell.length_b   1.000
_cell.length_c   1.000
_cell.angle_alpha   90.00
_cell.angle_beta   90.00
_cell.angle_gamma   90.00
#
_symmetry.space_group_name_H-M   'P 1'
#
loop_
_entity.id
_entity.type
_entity.pdbx_description
1 polymer ?
#
loop_
_entity_poly.entity_id
_entity_poly.type
_entity_poly.pdbx_seq_one_letter_code
_entity_poly.pdbx_strand_id
1 'polypeptide(L)'
;MHFFEYLTHPKLLGHAGLMIPLTIQAALLHPYYQQNVTSSVVRRSLIPIAVIMAFVTAPMRKWLPLEDSMMVNFCFVSLVTFHATCLAFEYGLHEGPVLGPKCELEEAELSGEENETSISPEDSIKSQSIGTTEARKRTNNHASTDGETKSTTMTGDSSESNVKNSPTKKKEQLVKPSTGELVRFVLWLLFSPRGLECQWAPHPSIVTFRKPISTSTFILRENLGRVFVLHAYGTMCWALATCAFHHPQGFYGIIKDVTGLSESSVIKFFAGYGTSFCIGACMWTGLEIAAAGMNLFEFLLYSIGRRFLPVSWAPEKPFNPRRYPPLFSKPWESKSMSEFWGRGWHALFRRDLTFCGALPAFKLAAMLGFGKQVQKLSGLMGAMFLSGLMHEYGESSLDSKNQMFLFQLPTEFSCEFFHSNRQY
;
A
#
# COMPACT_ATOMS: atom_id res chain seq x y z
N MET A 1 -22.64 -5.32 -34.16
CA MET A 1 -23.28 -5.21 -32.84
C MET A 1 -22.36 -5.66 -31.71
N HIS A 2 -21.86 -6.91 -31.70
CA HIS A 2 -21.06 -7.49 -30.60
C HIS A 2 -19.93 -6.66 -29.97
N PHE A 3 -19.16 -5.87 -30.75
CA PHE A 3 -18.09 -5.05 -30.16
C PHE A 3 -18.63 -3.92 -29.26
N PHE A 4 -19.78 -3.33 -29.61
CA PHE A 4 -20.40 -2.27 -28.81
C PHE A 4 -21.05 -2.85 -27.54
N GLU A 5 -21.69 -4.01 -27.67
CA GLU A 5 -22.24 -4.78 -26.53
C GLU A 5 -21.15 -5.11 -25.50
N TYR A 6 -19.97 -5.56 -25.97
CA TYR A 6 -18.81 -5.83 -25.13
C TYR A 6 -18.28 -4.56 -24.43
N LEU A 7 -18.19 -3.44 -25.13
CA LEU A 7 -17.79 -2.14 -24.55
C LEU A 7 -18.79 -1.65 -23.48
N THR A 8 -20.09 -1.91 -23.67
CA THR A 8 -21.14 -1.55 -22.71
C THR A 8 -21.32 -2.55 -21.56
N HIS A 9 -20.55 -3.65 -21.52
CA HIS A 9 -20.73 -4.68 -20.51
C HIS A 9 -20.53 -4.09 -19.09
N PRO A 10 -21.49 -4.26 -18.14
CA PRO A 10 -21.47 -3.56 -16.85
C PRO A 10 -20.16 -3.71 -16.07
N LYS A 11 -19.53 -4.91 -16.09
CA LYS A 11 -18.22 -5.11 -15.45
C LYS A 11 -17.12 -4.28 -16.09
N LEU A 12 -17.09 -4.14 -17.41
CA LEU A 12 -16.06 -3.34 -18.09
C LEU A 12 -16.26 -1.86 -17.81
N LEU A 13 -17.50 -1.37 -17.90
CA LEU A 13 -17.86 0.00 -17.55
C LEU A 13 -17.53 0.32 -16.07
N GLY A 14 -17.77 -0.62 -15.17
CA GLY A 14 -17.42 -0.50 -13.75
C GLY A 14 -15.91 -0.39 -13.50
N HIS A 15 -15.10 -1.21 -14.16
CA HIS A 15 -13.63 -1.12 -14.04
C HIS A 15 -13.08 0.12 -14.74
N ALA A 16 -13.60 0.50 -15.91
CA ALA A 16 -13.21 1.73 -16.61
C ALA A 16 -13.53 2.97 -15.77
N GLY A 17 -14.74 3.04 -15.20
CA GLY A 17 -15.18 4.15 -14.35
C GLY A 17 -14.30 4.35 -13.10
N LEU A 18 -13.82 3.26 -12.50
CA LEU A 18 -12.84 3.29 -11.41
C LEU A 18 -11.48 3.84 -11.87
N MET A 19 -10.96 3.31 -12.99
CA MET A 19 -9.57 3.53 -13.41
C MET A 19 -9.34 4.87 -14.11
N ILE A 20 -10.34 5.41 -14.83
CA ILE A 20 -10.19 6.68 -15.57
C ILE A 20 -9.72 7.84 -14.67
N PRO A 21 -10.40 8.22 -13.57
CA PRO A 21 -9.96 9.35 -12.76
C PRO A 21 -8.59 9.10 -12.10
N LEU A 22 -8.30 7.87 -11.67
CA LEU A 22 -7.00 7.49 -11.10
C LEU A 22 -5.86 7.56 -12.14
N THR A 23 -6.07 7.11 -13.37
CA THR A 23 -5.07 7.20 -14.45
C THR A 23 -4.76 8.65 -14.81
N ILE A 24 -5.74 9.56 -14.77
CA ILE A 24 -5.53 11.00 -14.98
C ILE A 24 -4.74 11.60 -13.81
N GLN A 25 -5.09 11.28 -12.55
CA GLN A 25 -4.32 11.74 -11.40
C GLN A 25 -2.87 11.23 -11.45
N ALA A 26 -2.66 9.95 -11.79
CA ALA A 26 -1.34 9.34 -11.97
C ALA A 26 -0.55 10.01 -13.12
N ALA A 27 -1.18 10.32 -14.26
CA ALA A 27 -0.51 11.00 -15.37
C ALA A 27 -0.02 12.41 -14.95
N LEU A 28 -0.83 13.13 -14.19
CA LEU A 28 -0.51 14.47 -13.67
C LEU A 28 0.50 14.45 -12.51
N LEU A 29 0.92 13.28 -12.04
CA LEU A 29 2.03 13.08 -11.11
C LEU A 29 3.38 12.88 -11.80
N HIS A 30 3.42 12.75 -13.13
CA HIS A 30 4.68 12.64 -13.88
C HIS A 30 5.60 13.85 -13.57
N PRO A 31 6.93 13.69 -13.39
CA PRO A 31 7.84 14.77 -12.99
C PRO A 31 7.71 16.07 -13.80
N TYR A 32 7.40 15.97 -15.09
CA TYR A 32 7.09 17.10 -15.98
C TYR A 32 5.84 17.91 -15.55
N TYR A 33 4.74 17.25 -15.21
CA TYR A 33 3.48 17.90 -14.80
C TYR A 33 3.43 18.25 -13.30
N GLN A 34 4.20 17.53 -12.49
CA GLN A 34 4.21 17.64 -11.03
C GLN A 34 4.54 19.05 -10.51
N GLN A 35 5.37 19.81 -11.25
CA GLN A 35 5.75 21.19 -10.88
C GLN A 35 4.68 22.25 -11.24
N ASN A 36 3.63 21.88 -11.98
CA ASN A 36 2.59 22.80 -12.42
C ASN A 36 1.44 22.87 -11.39
N VAL A 37 1.14 24.08 -10.92
CA VAL A 37 0.02 24.37 -10.01
C VAL A 37 -1.32 23.91 -10.60
N THR A 38 -1.56 24.13 -11.91
CA THR A 38 -2.78 23.68 -12.59
C THR A 38 -2.93 22.16 -12.52
N SER A 39 -1.85 21.40 -12.72
CA SER A 39 -1.86 19.94 -12.57
C SER A 39 -2.23 19.53 -11.14
N SER A 40 -1.68 20.20 -10.12
CA SER A 40 -2.05 19.96 -8.71
C SER A 40 -3.53 20.23 -8.43
N VAL A 41 -4.07 21.36 -8.93
CA VAL A 41 -5.50 21.70 -8.79
C VAL A 41 -6.39 20.66 -9.46
N VAL A 42 -6.06 20.22 -10.68
CA VAL A 42 -6.82 19.18 -11.39
C VAL A 42 -6.77 17.84 -10.64
N ARG A 43 -5.60 17.43 -10.12
CA ARG A 43 -5.50 16.21 -9.30
C ARG A 43 -6.38 16.28 -8.05
N ARG A 44 -6.48 17.44 -7.40
CA ARG A 44 -7.36 17.68 -6.23
C ARG A 44 -8.84 17.66 -6.61
N SER A 45 -9.23 18.29 -7.72
CA SER A 45 -10.63 18.27 -8.17
C SER A 45 -11.12 16.88 -8.60
N LEU A 46 -10.20 15.99 -8.99
CA LEU A 46 -10.53 14.60 -9.33
C LEU A 46 -10.78 13.70 -8.12
N ILE A 47 -10.38 14.08 -6.89
CA ILE A 47 -10.61 13.28 -5.68
C ILE A 47 -12.10 12.91 -5.51
N PRO A 48 -13.06 13.85 -5.41
CA PRO A 48 -14.47 13.50 -5.22
C PRO A 48 -15.02 12.65 -6.38
N ILE A 49 -14.57 12.90 -7.61
CA ILE A 49 -14.98 12.13 -8.79
C ILE A 49 -14.49 10.68 -8.69
N ALA A 50 -13.21 10.47 -8.34
CA ALA A 50 -12.62 9.15 -8.16
C ALA A 50 -13.32 8.36 -7.04
N VAL A 51 -13.58 9.00 -5.90
CA VAL A 51 -14.27 8.37 -4.76
C VAL A 51 -15.70 7.99 -5.14
N ILE A 52 -16.48 8.92 -5.70
CA ILE A 52 -17.87 8.64 -6.13
C ILE A 52 -17.89 7.49 -7.15
N MET A 53 -17.02 7.53 -8.16
CA MET A 53 -16.94 6.46 -9.16
C MET A 53 -16.51 5.12 -8.55
N ALA A 54 -15.64 5.11 -7.53
CA ALA A 54 -15.23 3.87 -6.88
C ALA A 54 -16.42 3.14 -6.22
N PHE A 55 -17.26 3.87 -5.48
CA PHE A 55 -18.45 3.31 -4.83
C PHE A 55 -19.60 3.03 -5.81
N VAL A 56 -19.91 3.95 -6.73
CA VAL A 56 -20.99 3.77 -7.73
C VAL A 56 -20.72 2.58 -8.66
N THR A 57 -19.45 2.32 -9.01
CA THR A 57 -19.09 1.16 -9.85
C THR A 57 -18.95 -0.14 -9.06
N ALA A 58 -18.91 -0.12 -7.72
CA ALA A 58 -18.69 -1.33 -6.94
C ALA A 58 -19.73 -2.43 -7.20
N PRO A 59 -21.06 -2.17 -7.23
CA PRO A 59 -22.07 -3.18 -7.59
C PRO A 59 -21.85 -3.76 -8.99
N MET A 60 -21.42 -2.93 -9.96
CA MET A 60 -21.18 -3.33 -11.34
C MET A 60 -19.96 -4.25 -11.48
N ARG A 61 -19.02 -4.20 -10.53
CA ARG A 61 -17.81 -5.03 -10.50
C ARG A 61 -18.02 -6.37 -9.79
N LYS A 62 -19.09 -6.54 -9.00
CA LYS A 62 -19.36 -7.79 -8.25
C LYS A 62 -19.57 -9.01 -9.17
N TRP A 63 -19.16 -10.16 -8.67
CA TRP A 63 -19.52 -11.48 -9.16
C TRP A 63 -20.77 -11.97 -8.41
N LEU A 64 -21.67 -12.61 -9.15
CA LEU A 64 -22.94 -13.14 -8.67
C LEU A 64 -22.98 -14.66 -8.96
N PRO A 65 -23.67 -15.46 -8.12
CA PRO A 65 -24.34 -15.07 -6.88
C PRO A 65 -23.34 -14.63 -5.78
N LEU A 66 -23.80 -13.81 -4.83
CA LEU A 66 -22.93 -13.22 -3.80
C LEU A 66 -22.41 -14.28 -2.83
N GLU A 67 -23.24 -15.27 -2.48
CA GLU A 67 -22.91 -16.37 -1.58
C GLU A 67 -21.65 -17.13 -2.06
N ASP A 68 -21.67 -17.64 -3.29
CA ASP A 68 -20.55 -18.39 -3.89
C ASP A 68 -19.33 -17.50 -4.18
N SER A 69 -19.56 -16.22 -4.47
CA SER A 69 -18.52 -15.27 -4.90
C SER A 69 -17.94 -14.43 -3.76
N MET A 70 -18.30 -14.69 -2.50
CA MET A 70 -17.97 -13.84 -1.34
C MET A 70 -16.48 -13.46 -1.27
N MET A 71 -15.59 -14.46 -1.32
CA MET A 71 -14.14 -14.25 -1.24
C MET A 71 -13.57 -13.52 -2.46
N VAL A 72 -14.13 -13.76 -3.66
CA VAL A 72 -13.73 -13.06 -4.89
C VAL A 72 -14.16 -11.59 -4.82
N ASN A 73 -15.38 -11.32 -4.36
CA ASN A 73 -15.90 -9.97 -4.18
C ASN A 73 -15.10 -9.18 -3.14
N PHE A 74 -14.78 -9.78 -1.99
CA PHE A 74 -13.95 -9.15 -0.96
C PHE A 74 -12.59 -8.72 -1.52
N CYS A 75 -11.87 -9.64 -2.15
CA CYS A 75 -10.52 -9.42 -2.66
C CYS A 75 -10.47 -8.44 -3.86
N PHE A 76 -11.36 -8.61 -4.85
CA PHE A 76 -11.26 -7.89 -6.13
C PHE A 76 -12.24 -6.72 -6.29
N VAL A 77 -13.25 -6.61 -5.43
CA VAL A 77 -14.18 -5.46 -5.42
C VAL A 77 -13.96 -4.62 -4.19
N SER A 78 -14.11 -5.17 -2.99
CA SER A 78 -14.18 -4.38 -1.75
C SER A 78 -12.82 -3.79 -1.39
N LEU A 79 -11.77 -4.62 -1.27
CA LEU A 79 -10.41 -4.15 -1.02
C LEU A 79 -9.88 -3.24 -2.14
N VAL A 80 -10.23 -3.51 -3.40
CA VAL A 80 -9.87 -2.65 -4.54
C VAL A 80 -10.58 -1.29 -4.48
N THR A 81 -11.82 -1.23 -4.01
CA THR A 81 -12.57 0.03 -3.83
C THR A 81 -11.98 0.87 -2.71
N PHE A 82 -11.62 0.24 -1.59
CA PHE A 82 -10.89 0.89 -0.50
C PHE A 82 -9.53 1.43 -0.98
N HIS A 83 -8.72 0.58 -1.61
CA HIS A 83 -7.40 0.97 -2.13
C HIS A 83 -7.49 2.12 -3.14
N ALA A 84 -8.42 2.04 -4.10
CA ALA A 84 -8.66 3.10 -5.07
C ALA A 84 -9.10 4.42 -4.43
N THR A 85 -9.90 4.36 -3.36
CA THR A 85 -10.29 5.54 -2.57
C THR A 85 -9.06 6.17 -1.92
N CYS A 86 -8.18 5.38 -1.31
CA CYS A 86 -6.93 5.87 -0.73
C CYS A 86 -5.98 6.43 -1.80
N LEU A 87 -5.82 5.75 -2.95
CA LEU A 87 -5.04 6.26 -4.08
C LEU A 87 -5.55 7.60 -4.61
N ALA A 88 -6.87 7.83 -4.62
CA ALA A 88 -7.44 9.09 -5.04
C ALA A 88 -6.99 10.25 -4.13
N PHE A 89 -6.99 10.04 -2.81
CA PHE A 89 -6.46 11.02 -1.85
C PHE A 89 -4.95 11.16 -1.94
N GLU A 90 -4.20 10.07 -2.04
CA GLU A 90 -2.75 10.10 -2.20
C GLU A 90 -2.33 10.88 -3.44
N TYR A 91 -2.78 10.48 -4.64
CA TYR A 91 -2.40 11.16 -5.86
C TYR A 91 -2.95 12.59 -5.96
N GLY A 92 -4.14 12.82 -5.40
CA GLY A 92 -4.78 14.12 -5.33
C GLY A 92 -4.03 15.12 -4.46
N LEU A 93 -3.58 14.70 -3.27
CA LEU A 93 -2.97 15.56 -2.27
C LEU A 93 -1.44 15.54 -2.27
N HIS A 94 -0.79 14.61 -2.98
CA HIS A 94 0.67 14.52 -3.03
C HIS A 94 1.33 15.80 -3.58
N GLU A 95 2.37 16.23 -2.86
CA GLU A 95 3.24 17.36 -3.17
C GLU A 95 4.71 16.90 -3.14
N GLY A 96 5.54 17.43 -4.04
CA GLY A 96 6.93 17.00 -4.18
C GLY A 96 7.15 15.78 -5.07
N PRO A 97 8.40 15.27 -5.20
CA PRO A 97 8.73 14.21 -6.15
C PRO A 97 8.01 12.89 -5.88
N VAL A 98 7.55 12.22 -6.93
CA VAL A 98 7.01 10.85 -6.82
C VAL A 98 8.13 9.85 -6.57
N LEU A 99 9.19 9.89 -7.38
CA LEU A 99 10.28 8.91 -7.35
C LEU A 99 11.16 9.11 -6.12
N GLY A 100 11.40 8.01 -5.41
CA GLY A 100 12.35 7.93 -4.30
C GLY A 100 13.76 8.36 -4.71
N PRO A 101 14.63 8.74 -3.76
CA PRO A 101 16.05 8.55 -3.97
C PRO A 101 16.24 7.11 -4.44
N LYS A 102 16.92 6.90 -5.57
CA LYS A 102 17.08 5.54 -6.08
C LYS A 102 17.72 4.67 -5.01
N CYS A 103 17.06 3.59 -4.60
CA CYS A 103 17.72 2.51 -3.84
C CYS A 103 18.63 1.66 -4.76
N GLU A 104 19.46 2.34 -5.56
CA GLU A 104 20.62 1.79 -6.24
C GLU A 104 21.80 1.86 -5.24
N LEU A 105 21.68 1.10 -4.15
CA LEU A 105 22.86 0.48 -3.54
C LEU A 105 23.22 -0.73 -4.43
N GLU A 106 23.84 -0.40 -5.56
CA GLU A 106 24.72 -1.32 -6.26
C GLU A 106 26.01 -1.42 -5.43
N GLU A 107 26.21 -2.56 -4.79
CA GLU A 107 27.52 -3.19 -4.54
C GLU A 107 28.61 -2.39 -3.78
N ALA A 108 28.22 -1.38 -3.00
CA ALA A 108 28.99 -0.87 -1.86
C ALA A 108 28.06 -0.82 -0.62
N GLU A 109 28.27 -1.53 0.48
CA GLU A 109 29.50 -2.17 0.98
C GLU A 109 29.25 -3.66 1.29
N LEU A 110 30.05 -4.56 0.69
CA LEU A 110 30.10 -5.97 1.09
C LEU A 110 31.22 -6.22 2.13
N SER A 111 31.43 -5.27 3.04
CA SER A 111 32.38 -5.36 4.16
C SER A 111 32.17 -4.19 5.13
N GLY A 112 31.23 -4.32 6.05
CA GLY A 112 30.95 -3.32 7.09
C GLY A 112 30.17 -3.99 8.23
N GLU A 113 30.67 -3.87 9.46
CA GLU A 113 30.31 -4.74 10.58
C GLU A 113 28.88 -4.54 11.10
N GLU A 114 28.31 -5.62 11.64
CA GLU A 114 27.06 -5.59 12.38
C GLU A 114 27.24 -4.76 13.66
N ASN A 115 26.50 -3.66 13.79
CA ASN A 115 26.29 -3.00 15.07
C ASN A 115 24.79 -2.73 15.25
N GLU A 116 24.14 -3.55 16.07
CA GLU A 116 22.75 -3.34 16.47
C GLU A 116 22.62 -2.04 17.26
N THR A 117 21.86 -1.07 16.74
CA THR A 117 21.37 0.05 17.55
C THR A 117 19.87 0.20 17.31
N SER A 118 19.08 0.08 18.38
CA SER A 118 17.63 0.13 18.34
C SER A 118 17.11 1.55 18.14
N ILE A 119 16.75 1.90 16.90
CA ILE A 119 16.23 3.23 16.56
C ILE A 119 14.71 3.28 16.79
N SER A 120 14.29 4.24 17.62
CA SER A 120 12.90 4.51 18.02
C SER A 120 12.04 5.03 16.85
N PRO A 121 10.69 4.90 16.85
CA PRO A 121 9.81 5.30 15.74
C PRO A 121 9.80 6.80 15.34
N GLU A 122 10.68 7.64 15.91
CA GLU A 122 10.67 9.08 15.72
C GLU A 122 11.12 9.51 14.31
N ASP A 123 12.03 8.76 13.69
CA ASP A 123 12.61 9.12 12.39
C ASP A 123 11.73 8.75 11.19
N SER A 124 10.76 7.84 11.37
CA SER A 124 9.77 7.50 10.34
C SER A 124 8.76 8.63 10.07
N ILE A 125 8.59 9.57 11.01
CA ILE A 125 7.68 10.71 10.87
C ILE A 125 8.43 11.96 10.35
N LYS A 126 9.72 12.11 10.68
CA LYS A 126 10.55 13.22 10.19
C LYS A 126 10.77 13.18 8.68
N SER A 127 11.02 12.02 8.09
CA SER A 127 11.32 11.88 6.66
C SER A 127 10.18 12.30 5.74
N GLN A 128 8.92 12.25 6.22
CA GLN A 128 7.73 12.72 5.49
C GLN A 128 7.38 14.21 5.75
N SER A 129 8.15 14.91 6.58
CA SER A 129 7.88 16.30 7.00
C SER A 129 8.85 17.33 6.38
N ILE A 130 9.99 16.89 5.85
CA ILE A 130 11.01 17.76 5.24
C ILE A 130 10.62 18.09 3.79
N GLY A 131 9.53 18.84 3.63
CA GLY A 131 9.07 19.39 2.35
C GLY A 131 8.65 20.86 2.41
N THR A 132 8.47 21.45 3.60
CA THR A 132 7.80 22.75 3.77
C THR A 132 8.48 23.68 4.79
N THR A 133 9.73 24.09 4.55
CA THR A 133 10.29 25.28 5.24
C THR A 133 11.35 26.08 4.44
N GLU A 134 11.04 26.57 3.24
CA GLU A 134 11.77 27.74 2.68
C GLU A 134 11.07 29.06 3.06
N ALA A 135 11.17 29.41 4.35
CA ALA A 135 10.66 30.66 4.87
C ALA A 135 11.67 31.81 4.63
N ARG A 136 11.49 32.51 3.50
CA ARG A 136 11.88 33.92 3.21
C ARG A 136 12.63 34.65 4.34
N LYS A 137 13.97 34.53 4.39
CA LYS A 137 14.79 35.30 5.34
C LYS A 137 15.08 36.71 4.80
N ARG A 138 14.33 37.69 5.31
CA ARG A 138 14.50 39.12 5.03
C ARG A 138 15.68 39.65 5.86
N THR A 139 16.84 39.87 5.24
CA THR A 139 18.01 40.47 5.91
C THR A 139 17.94 41.99 5.87
N ASN A 140 17.60 42.61 7.00
CA ASN A 140 17.96 44.00 7.26
C ASN A 140 19.45 44.08 7.61
N ASN A 141 20.14 45.14 7.17
CA ASN A 141 21.33 45.69 7.82
C ASN A 141 21.52 47.15 7.37
N HIS A 142 21.35 48.11 8.29
CA HIS A 142 22.03 49.42 8.29
C HIS A 142 23.32 49.22 9.12
N ALA A 143 24.46 49.91 8.91
CA ALA A 143 24.86 50.98 7.98
C ALA A 143 26.34 50.73 7.52
N SER A 144 27.15 51.61 6.90
CA SER A 144 27.03 53.05 6.60
C SER A 144 27.93 53.49 5.41
N THR A 145 28.00 54.81 5.22
CA THR A 145 29.03 55.68 4.57
C THR A 145 30.48 55.13 4.48
N ASP A 146 31.27 55.33 3.41
CA ASP A 146 31.59 56.57 2.66
C ASP A 146 32.15 56.32 1.22
N GLY A 147 32.25 57.37 0.37
CA GLY A 147 33.41 57.53 -0.55
C GLY A 147 33.29 57.25 -2.08
N GLU A 148 32.87 58.27 -2.83
CA GLU A 148 33.26 58.68 -4.21
C GLU A 148 33.85 57.76 -5.34
N THR A 149 33.16 57.81 -6.49
CA THR A 149 33.62 58.29 -7.83
C THR A 149 34.89 57.72 -8.53
N LYS A 150 34.73 56.92 -9.61
CA LYS A 150 35.08 57.27 -11.03
C LYS A 150 34.92 56.12 -12.07
N SER A 151 34.77 56.53 -13.33
CA SER A 151 34.72 55.69 -14.56
C SER A 151 36.10 55.56 -15.23
N THR A 152 36.38 54.47 -15.98
CA THR A 152 36.87 54.48 -17.41
C THR A 152 37.24 53.08 -17.96
N THR A 153 36.60 52.73 -19.07
CA THR A 153 36.98 52.00 -20.32
C THR A 153 38.35 51.26 -20.51
N MET A 154 38.27 49.95 -20.85
CA MET A 154 39.07 49.09 -21.77
C MET A 154 40.63 49.10 -21.81
N THR A 155 41.29 47.93 -21.68
CA THR A 155 41.85 47.06 -22.78
C THR A 155 42.81 45.96 -22.30
N GLY A 156 42.77 44.76 -22.93
CA GLY A 156 43.93 43.92 -23.32
C GLY A 156 44.73 43.08 -22.30
N ASP A 157 44.70 41.74 -22.49
CA ASP A 157 45.74 40.70 -22.22
C ASP A 157 46.49 40.63 -20.85
N SER A 158 46.86 39.46 -20.30
CA SER A 158 46.66 38.04 -20.67
C SER A 158 46.84 37.14 -19.43
N SER A 159 46.37 35.89 -19.51
CA SER A 159 46.81 34.69 -18.77
C SER A 159 47.28 34.80 -17.31
N GLU A 160 46.48 34.29 -16.35
CA GLU A 160 46.77 32.96 -15.74
C GLU A 160 45.67 32.46 -14.78
N SER A 161 45.72 31.14 -14.55
CA SER A 161 44.78 30.28 -13.84
C SER A 161 44.16 30.78 -12.52
N ASN A 162 42.83 30.63 -12.40
CA ASN A 162 42.25 30.14 -11.14
C ASN A 162 40.91 29.41 -11.35
N VAL A 163 40.93 28.09 -11.23
CA VAL A 163 39.73 27.24 -11.33
C VAL A 163 38.92 27.38 -10.04
N LYS A 164 37.88 28.21 -10.05
CA LYS A 164 36.85 28.22 -9.00
C LYS A 164 35.62 27.44 -9.46
N ASN A 165 35.50 26.22 -8.93
CA ASN A 165 34.30 25.40 -9.02
C ASN A 165 33.09 26.17 -8.44
N SER A 166 32.17 26.56 -9.30
CA SER A 166 30.82 26.98 -8.93
C SER A 166 29.87 25.84 -9.32
N PRO A 167 29.12 25.24 -8.37
CA PRO A 167 28.15 24.21 -8.70
C PRO A 167 26.89 24.86 -9.29
N THR A 168 26.95 25.24 -10.57
CA THR A 168 25.78 25.65 -11.32
C THR A 168 24.83 24.46 -11.43
N LYS A 169 23.84 24.39 -10.53
CA LYS A 169 22.69 23.49 -10.66
C LYS A 169 22.03 23.76 -12.02
N LYS A 170 22.37 22.97 -13.04
CA LYS A 170 21.55 22.87 -14.26
C LYS A 170 20.15 22.49 -13.80
N LYS A 171 19.18 23.40 -13.98
CA LYS A 171 17.81 22.97 -14.18
C LYS A 171 17.83 22.13 -15.45
N GLU A 172 17.77 20.81 -15.32
CA GLU A 172 17.40 19.97 -16.45
C GLU A 172 16.05 20.50 -16.95
N GLN A 173 16.02 20.95 -18.21
CA GLN A 173 14.77 21.31 -18.85
C GLN A 173 13.98 20.01 -19.02
N LEU A 174 13.00 19.80 -18.14
CA LEU A 174 12.07 18.68 -18.24
C LEU A 174 11.37 18.77 -19.59
N VAL A 175 11.72 17.86 -20.49
CA VAL A 175 11.11 17.73 -21.81
C VAL A 175 9.70 17.17 -21.63
N LYS A 176 8.75 17.57 -22.49
CA LYS A 176 7.40 17.00 -22.47
C LYS A 176 7.49 15.49 -22.75
N PRO A 177 6.94 14.63 -21.87
CA PRO A 177 7.07 13.19 -22.03
C PRO A 177 6.36 12.72 -23.30
N SER A 178 6.88 11.65 -23.89
CA SER A 178 6.18 10.96 -24.98
C SER A 178 4.91 10.28 -24.44
N THR A 179 3.91 10.03 -25.30
CA THR A 179 2.70 9.30 -24.89
C THR A 179 3.04 7.91 -24.32
N GLY A 180 4.05 7.22 -24.89
CA GLY A 180 4.49 5.91 -24.41
C GLY A 180 5.13 5.97 -23.02
N GLU A 181 6.01 6.94 -22.79
CA GLU A 181 6.62 7.22 -21.48
C GLU A 181 5.57 7.52 -20.40
N LEU A 182 4.58 8.36 -20.73
CA LEU A 182 3.49 8.71 -19.83
C LEU A 182 2.61 7.48 -19.51
N VAL A 183 2.24 6.68 -20.52
CA VAL A 183 1.52 5.41 -20.33
C VAL A 183 2.33 4.46 -19.45
N ARG A 184 3.63 4.31 -19.71
CA ARG A 184 4.52 3.45 -18.92
C ARG A 184 4.62 3.91 -17.46
N PHE A 185 4.71 5.22 -17.21
CA PHE A 185 4.71 5.79 -15.86
C PHE A 185 3.38 5.53 -15.13
N VAL A 186 2.24 5.76 -15.79
CA VAL A 186 0.91 5.50 -15.21
C VAL A 186 0.72 4.02 -14.88
N LEU A 187 1.11 3.12 -15.78
CA LEU A 187 1.05 1.68 -15.54
C LEU A 187 1.97 1.26 -14.37
N TRP A 188 3.21 1.74 -14.34
CA TRP A 188 4.11 1.49 -13.20
C TRP A 188 3.52 2.03 -11.89
N LEU A 189 2.94 3.23 -11.87
CA LEU A 189 2.44 3.84 -10.64
C LEU A 189 1.17 3.16 -10.09
N LEU A 190 0.30 2.65 -10.98
CA LEU A 190 -0.94 1.95 -10.60
C LEU A 190 -0.72 0.48 -10.26
N PHE A 191 0.23 -0.20 -10.92
CA PHE A 191 0.50 -1.62 -10.69
C PHE A 191 1.71 -1.87 -9.75
N SER A 192 2.49 -0.85 -9.36
CA SER A 192 3.57 -0.99 -8.39
C SER A 192 3.01 -1.45 -7.03
N PRO A 193 3.23 -2.71 -6.61
CA PRO A 193 2.38 -3.38 -5.63
C PRO A 193 2.52 -2.84 -4.21
N ARG A 194 3.53 -2.00 -3.94
CA ARG A 194 3.84 -1.41 -2.63
C ARG A 194 4.45 0.00 -2.70
N GLY A 195 4.61 0.59 -3.89
CA GLY A 195 5.24 1.91 -4.04
C GLY A 195 6.69 2.00 -3.51
N LEU A 196 7.44 0.90 -3.43
CA LEU A 196 8.78 0.83 -2.81
C LEU A 196 9.85 1.71 -3.49
N GLU A 197 9.56 2.20 -4.70
CA GLU A 197 10.42 3.09 -5.48
C GLU A 197 9.94 4.56 -5.45
N CYS A 198 8.89 4.86 -4.68
CA CYS A 198 8.36 6.21 -4.48
C CYS A 198 8.94 6.86 -3.21
N GLN A 199 8.90 8.19 -3.09
CA GLN A 199 9.35 8.90 -1.87
C GLN A 199 8.54 8.52 -0.62
N TRP A 200 7.30 8.12 -0.80
CA TRP A 200 6.39 7.67 0.25
C TRP A 200 6.51 6.16 0.57
N ALA A 201 7.53 5.47 0.05
CA ALA A 201 7.84 4.10 0.43
C ALA A 201 8.04 3.99 1.95
N PRO A 202 7.61 2.89 2.60
CA PRO A 202 7.99 2.60 3.97
C PRO A 202 9.52 2.56 4.11
N HIS A 203 10.05 3.11 5.21
CA HIS A 203 11.50 3.12 5.45
C HIS A 203 12.10 1.70 5.35
N PRO A 204 13.31 1.50 4.75
CA PRO A 204 13.87 0.18 4.53
C PRO A 204 14.03 -0.68 5.79
N SER A 205 14.19 -0.06 6.96
CA SER A 205 14.22 -0.81 8.23
C SER A 205 12.91 -1.54 8.53
N ILE A 206 11.79 -1.12 7.94
CA ILE A 206 10.44 -1.65 8.16
C ILE A 206 10.02 -2.61 7.05
N VAL A 207 10.18 -2.22 5.78
CA VAL A 207 9.97 -3.10 4.62
C VAL A 207 11.28 -3.17 3.86
N THR A 208 12.05 -4.23 4.12
CA THR A 208 13.31 -4.48 3.43
C THR A 208 13.06 -4.95 2.00
N PHE A 209 13.88 -4.51 1.05
CA PHE A 209 13.95 -5.15 -0.26
C PHE A 209 14.36 -6.62 -0.08
N ARG A 210 13.80 -7.51 -0.89
CA ARG A 210 14.19 -8.93 -0.84
C ARG A 210 15.67 -9.08 -1.19
N LYS A 211 16.35 -10.01 -0.51
CA LYS A 211 17.68 -10.51 -0.91
C LYS A 211 17.63 -10.96 -2.39
N PRO A 212 18.71 -10.76 -3.18
CA PRO A 212 18.72 -11.14 -4.58
C PRO A 212 18.46 -12.65 -4.74
N ILE A 213 17.51 -12.99 -5.62
CA ILE A 213 17.16 -14.36 -6.03
C ILE A 213 16.89 -14.36 -7.53
N SER A 214 17.09 -15.51 -8.19
CA SER A 214 16.77 -15.64 -9.61
C SER A 214 15.25 -15.60 -9.84
N THR A 215 14.84 -15.11 -11.02
CA THR A 215 13.43 -15.04 -11.40
C THR A 215 12.77 -16.41 -11.46
N SER A 216 13.50 -17.46 -11.85
CA SER A 216 12.99 -18.85 -11.81
C SER A 216 12.74 -19.34 -10.39
N THR A 217 13.64 -19.06 -9.43
CA THR A 217 13.42 -19.37 -8.01
C THR A 217 12.23 -18.59 -7.44
N PHE A 218 12.08 -17.32 -7.80
CA PHE A 218 10.92 -16.52 -7.40
C PHE A 218 9.61 -17.13 -7.90
N ILE A 219 9.51 -17.49 -9.19
CA ILE A 219 8.28 -18.07 -9.76
C ILE A 219 7.99 -19.45 -9.17
N LEU A 220 8.95 -20.38 -9.27
CA LEU A 220 8.72 -21.80 -8.96
C LEU A 220 8.64 -22.07 -7.46
N ARG A 221 9.57 -21.53 -6.65
CA ARG A 221 9.65 -21.81 -5.21
C ARG A 221 8.83 -20.82 -4.39
N GLU A 222 9.08 -19.52 -4.57
CA GLU A 222 8.53 -18.48 -3.68
C GLU A 222 7.05 -18.19 -3.93
N ASN A 223 6.56 -18.39 -5.16
CA ASN A 223 5.15 -18.20 -5.49
C ASN A 223 4.43 -19.53 -5.71
N LEU A 224 4.74 -20.31 -6.75
CA LEU A 224 3.98 -21.54 -7.07
C LEU A 224 4.07 -22.62 -5.98
N GLY A 225 5.28 -22.99 -5.55
CA GLY A 225 5.48 -23.97 -4.47
C GLY A 225 4.90 -23.52 -3.13
N ARG A 226 5.05 -22.22 -2.80
CA ARG A 226 4.45 -21.60 -1.61
C ARG A 226 2.92 -21.65 -1.66
N VAL A 227 2.30 -21.32 -2.80
CA VAL A 227 0.85 -21.41 -3.02
C VAL A 227 0.36 -22.83 -2.81
N PHE A 228 1.04 -23.84 -3.37
CA PHE A 228 0.65 -25.24 -3.18
C PHE A 228 0.65 -25.65 -1.69
N VAL A 229 1.72 -25.36 -0.95
CA VAL A 229 1.83 -25.68 0.48
C VAL A 229 0.80 -24.92 1.32
N LEU A 230 0.64 -23.62 1.09
CA LEU A 230 -0.32 -22.79 1.83
C LEU A 230 -1.77 -23.15 1.49
N HIS A 231 -2.08 -23.56 0.26
CA HIS A 231 -3.41 -24.02 -0.11
C HIS A 231 -3.75 -25.34 0.58
N ALA A 232 -2.83 -26.31 0.59
CA ALA A 232 -3.03 -27.56 1.33
C ALA A 232 -3.23 -27.32 2.84
N TYR A 233 -2.40 -26.46 3.45
CA TYR A 233 -2.52 -26.10 4.87
C TYR A 233 -3.82 -25.34 5.17
N GLY A 234 -4.16 -24.34 4.35
CA GLY A 234 -5.40 -23.57 4.48
C GLY A 234 -6.65 -24.44 4.33
N THR A 235 -6.68 -25.35 3.35
CA THR A 235 -7.78 -26.31 3.18
C THR A 235 -7.91 -27.27 4.37
N MET A 236 -6.80 -27.74 4.94
CA MET A 236 -6.82 -28.55 6.17
C MET A 236 -7.39 -27.77 7.37
N CYS A 237 -6.95 -26.53 7.58
CA CYS A 237 -7.49 -25.65 8.62
C CYS A 237 -8.98 -25.35 8.39
N TRP A 238 -9.41 -25.16 7.14
CA TRP A 238 -10.81 -24.92 6.80
C TRP A 238 -11.69 -26.14 7.09
N ALA A 239 -11.21 -27.34 6.77
CA ALA A 239 -11.90 -28.59 7.09
C ALA A 239 -12.06 -28.74 8.62
N LEU A 240 -11.00 -28.50 9.40
CA LEU A 240 -11.06 -28.54 10.87
C LEU A 240 -12.02 -27.49 11.45
N ALA A 241 -12.01 -26.25 10.95
CA ALA A 241 -12.95 -25.21 11.35
C ALA A 241 -14.40 -25.60 11.01
N THR A 242 -14.64 -26.17 9.83
CA THR A 242 -15.95 -26.66 9.39
C THR A 242 -16.46 -27.77 10.30
N CYS A 243 -15.63 -28.77 10.63
CA CYS A 243 -15.96 -29.78 11.61
C CYS A 243 -16.29 -29.15 12.98
N ALA A 244 -15.55 -28.13 13.40
CA ALA A 244 -15.75 -27.49 14.70
C ALA A 244 -17.05 -26.69 14.77
N PHE A 245 -17.50 -26.07 13.67
CA PHE A 245 -18.80 -25.40 13.61
C PHE A 245 -19.99 -26.37 13.71
N HIS A 246 -19.85 -27.59 13.18
CA HIS A 246 -20.91 -28.60 13.20
C HIS A 246 -20.89 -29.48 14.46
N HIS A 247 -19.79 -29.49 15.21
CA HIS A 247 -19.67 -30.30 16.41
C HIS A 247 -20.31 -29.60 17.64
N PRO A 248 -21.21 -30.25 18.42
CA PRO A 248 -21.94 -29.61 19.51
C PRO A 248 -21.08 -29.09 20.67
N GLN A 249 -19.84 -29.57 20.79
CA GLN A 249 -18.84 -29.08 21.74
C GLN A 249 -17.71 -28.26 21.08
N GLY A 250 -17.92 -27.80 19.84
CA GLY A 250 -16.89 -27.09 19.07
C GLY A 250 -15.62 -27.92 18.84
N PHE A 251 -14.50 -27.22 18.69
CA PHE A 251 -13.17 -27.82 18.49
C PHE A 251 -12.73 -28.76 19.63
N TYR A 252 -13.22 -28.54 20.86
CA TYR A 252 -12.95 -29.42 22.00
C TYR A 252 -13.47 -30.83 21.77
N GLY A 253 -14.65 -30.96 21.17
CA GLY A 253 -15.22 -32.26 20.87
C GLY A 253 -14.45 -33.05 19.81
N ILE A 254 -13.92 -32.37 18.79
CA ILE A 254 -13.02 -33.01 17.81
C ILE A 254 -11.80 -33.62 18.52
N ILE A 255 -11.19 -32.87 19.45
CA ILE A 255 -10.05 -33.39 20.23
C ILE A 255 -10.50 -34.59 21.07
N LYS A 256 -11.66 -34.51 21.74
CA LYS A 256 -12.21 -35.59 22.56
C LYS A 256 -12.46 -36.86 21.74
N ASP A 257 -13.09 -36.75 20.57
CA ASP A 257 -13.43 -37.86 19.69
C ASP A 257 -12.18 -38.53 19.08
N VAL A 258 -11.16 -37.74 18.72
CA VAL A 258 -9.90 -38.25 18.13
C VAL A 258 -8.97 -38.86 19.18
N THR A 259 -8.92 -38.31 20.40
CA THR A 259 -7.92 -38.70 21.42
C THR A 259 -8.46 -39.57 22.55
N GLY A 260 -9.79 -39.63 22.75
CA GLY A 260 -10.42 -40.32 23.87
C GLY A 260 -10.10 -39.71 25.25
N LEU A 261 -9.49 -38.51 25.31
CA LEU A 261 -9.06 -37.90 26.56
C LEU A 261 -10.24 -37.56 27.49
N SER A 262 -10.02 -37.73 28.80
CA SER A 262 -10.98 -37.38 29.84
C SER A 262 -11.19 -35.86 29.93
N GLU A 263 -12.34 -35.45 30.47
CA GLU A 263 -12.69 -34.03 30.48
C GLU A 263 -11.77 -33.21 31.39
N SER A 264 -11.09 -32.23 30.79
CA SER A 264 -10.19 -31.32 31.49
C SER A 264 -10.48 -29.87 31.11
N SER A 265 -10.62 -29.01 32.11
CA SER A 265 -10.80 -27.57 31.93
C SER A 265 -9.65 -26.92 31.14
N VAL A 266 -8.44 -27.48 31.25
CA VAL A 266 -7.25 -27.02 30.50
C VAL A 266 -7.41 -27.31 29.01
N ILE A 267 -7.87 -28.52 28.66
CA ILE A 267 -8.12 -28.89 27.25
C ILE A 267 -9.27 -28.04 26.68
N LYS A 268 -10.35 -27.83 27.45
CA LYS A 268 -11.47 -26.93 27.06
C LYS A 268 -10.99 -25.50 26.79
N PHE A 269 -10.12 -24.96 27.65
CA PHE A 269 -9.54 -23.63 27.48
C PHE A 269 -8.73 -23.51 26.17
N PHE A 270 -7.75 -24.39 25.94
CA PHE A 270 -6.94 -24.34 24.72
C PHE A 270 -7.76 -24.63 23.45
N ALA A 271 -8.71 -25.57 23.52
CA ALA A 271 -9.61 -25.89 22.42
C ALA A 271 -10.53 -24.73 22.05
N GLY A 272 -10.88 -23.85 23.00
CA GLY A 272 -11.63 -22.61 22.74
C GLY A 272 -10.95 -21.69 21.72
N TYR A 273 -9.61 -21.75 21.60
CA TYR A 273 -8.85 -21.01 20.58
C TYR A 273 -8.66 -21.79 19.27
N GLY A 274 -9.00 -23.09 19.21
CA GLY A 274 -8.73 -23.95 18.06
C GLY A 274 -9.48 -23.52 16.79
N THR A 275 -10.77 -23.20 16.90
CA THR A 275 -11.55 -22.66 15.79
C THR A 275 -10.99 -21.32 15.31
N SER A 276 -10.70 -20.39 16.23
CA SER A 276 -10.15 -19.07 15.92
C SER A 276 -8.76 -19.16 15.25
N PHE A 277 -7.91 -20.08 15.70
CA PHE A 277 -6.64 -20.39 15.07
C PHE A 277 -6.83 -20.90 13.64
N CYS A 278 -7.76 -21.83 13.42
CA CYS A 278 -8.02 -22.38 12.10
C CYS A 278 -8.57 -21.32 11.13
N ILE A 279 -9.50 -20.47 11.56
CA ILE A 279 -10.01 -19.33 10.76
C ILE A 279 -8.87 -18.35 10.44
N GLY A 280 -8.10 -17.94 11.45
CA GLY A 280 -6.95 -17.04 11.27
C GLY A 280 -5.90 -17.60 10.30
N ALA A 281 -5.64 -18.91 10.35
CA ALA A 281 -4.76 -19.62 9.42
C ALA A 281 -5.33 -19.62 7.98
N CYS A 282 -6.65 -19.80 7.81
CA CYS A 282 -7.31 -19.69 6.50
C CYS A 282 -7.21 -18.27 5.92
N MET A 283 -7.44 -17.24 6.73
CA MET A 283 -7.30 -15.84 6.30
C MET A 283 -5.84 -15.51 5.93
N TRP A 284 -4.88 -15.93 6.76
CA TRP A 284 -3.45 -15.72 6.51
C TRP A 284 -2.98 -16.40 5.21
N THR A 285 -3.32 -17.69 5.03
CA THR A 285 -2.98 -18.43 3.81
C THR A 285 -3.65 -17.85 2.58
N GLY A 286 -4.93 -17.44 2.67
CA GLY A 286 -5.64 -16.75 1.58
C GLY A 286 -4.95 -15.47 1.12
N LEU A 287 -4.51 -14.63 2.07
CA LEU A 287 -3.79 -13.37 1.76
C LEU A 287 -2.41 -13.62 1.11
N GLU A 288 -1.66 -14.61 1.59
CA GLU A 288 -0.38 -15.02 0.97
C GLU A 288 -0.58 -15.60 -0.44
N ILE A 289 -1.60 -16.44 -0.65
CA ILE A 289 -1.95 -17.00 -1.97
C ILE A 289 -2.36 -15.89 -2.93
N ALA A 290 -3.19 -14.93 -2.49
CA ALA A 290 -3.59 -13.77 -3.29
C ALA A 290 -2.38 -12.91 -3.68
N ALA A 291 -1.47 -12.62 -2.75
CA ALA A 291 -0.25 -11.88 -3.06
C ALA A 291 0.69 -12.63 -4.02
N ALA A 292 0.82 -13.95 -3.88
CA ALA A 292 1.57 -14.77 -4.83
C ALA A 292 0.92 -14.77 -6.23
N GLY A 293 -0.41 -14.81 -6.30
CA GLY A 293 -1.17 -14.64 -7.54
C GLY A 293 -0.91 -13.29 -8.21
N MET A 294 -0.92 -12.19 -7.44
CA MET A 294 -0.62 -10.84 -7.94
C MET A 294 0.83 -10.72 -8.43
N ASN A 295 1.80 -11.29 -7.72
CA ASN A 295 3.21 -11.33 -8.14
C ASN A 295 3.37 -12.05 -9.50
N LEU A 296 2.69 -13.19 -9.68
CA LEU A 296 2.71 -13.95 -10.93
C LEU A 296 1.99 -13.20 -12.06
N PHE A 297 0.86 -12.56 -11.76
CA PHE A 297 0.14 -11.72 -12.71
C PHE A 297 1.00 -10.53 -13.19
N GLU A 298 1.69 -9.81 -12.30
CA GLU A 298 2.58 -8.73 -12.70
C GLU A 298 3.80 -9.23 -13.48
N PHE A 299 4.37 -10.40 -13.11
CA PHE A 299 5.41 -11.05 -13.91
C PHE A 299 4.93 -11.38 -15.34
N LEU A 300 3.69 -11.86 -15.50
CA LEU A 300 3.08 -12.10 -16.81
C LEU A 300 2.88 -10.79 -17.56
N LEU A 301 2.38 -9.72 -16.92
CA LEU A 301 2.25 -8.39 -17.54
C LEU A 301 3.60 -7.84 -18.02
N TYR A 302 4.68 -7.97 -17.24
CA TYR A 302 6.02 -7.58 -17.68
C TYR A 302 6.50 -8.42 -18.87
N SER A 303 6.27 -9.73 -18.83
CA SER A 303 6.76 -10.67 -19.86
C SER A 303 6.02 -10.48 -21.20
N ILE A 304 4.69 -10.41 -21.14
CA ILE A 304 3.81 -10.14 -22.30
C ILE A 304 4.04 -8.71 -22.80
N GLY A 305 4.10 -7.73 -21.89
CA GLY A 305 4.33 -6.33 -22.21
C GLY A 305 5.62 -6.11 -23.00
N ARG A 306 6.74 -6.70 -22.55
CA ARG A 306 8.03 -6.61 -23.28
C ARG A 306 8.04 -7.40 -24.60
N ARG A 307 7.09 -8.31 -24.84
CA ARG A 307 7.00 -9.10 -26.08
C ARG A 307 6.10 -8.47 -27.14
N PHE A 308 5.02 -7.80 -26.73
CA PHE A 308 3.96 -7.34 -27.64
C PHE A 308 3.76 -5.81 -27.68
N LEU A 309 4.19 -5.05 -26.67
CA LEU A 309 4.05 -3.60 -26.70
C LEU A 309 5.15 -2.95 -27.54
N PRO A 310 4.90 -1.77 -28.15
CA PRO A 310 5.94 -0.94 -28.72
C PRO A 310 7.05 -0.64 -27.70
N VAL A 311 8.29 -0.50 -28.17
CA VAL A 311 9.48 -0.25 -27.31
C VAL A 311 9.30 0.95 -26.37
N SER A 312 8.56 1.97 -26.80
CA SER A 312 8.25 3.17 -26.01
C SER A 312 7.20 2.97 -24.90
N TRP A 313 6.44 1.87 -24.93
CA TRP A 313 5.39 1.53 -23.96
C TRP A 313 5.82 0.36 -23.06
N ALA A 314 6.70 -0.52 -23.56
CA ALA A 314 7.21 -1.67 -22.85
C ALA A 314 8.04 -1.30 -21.59
N PRO A 315 8.05 -2.15 -20.54
CA PRO A 315 8.97 -2.00 -19.41
C PRO A 315 10.44 -2.02 -19.84
N GLU A 316 11.20 -0.97 -19.47
CA GLU A 316 12.63 -0.83 -19.79
C GLU A 316 13.45 -1.99 -19.20
N LYS A 317 13.42 -2.10 -17.87
CA LYS A 317 14.18 -3.08 -17.09
C LYS A 317 13.41 -4.42 -17.06
N PRO A 318 14.12 -5.56 -17.04
CA PRO A 318 13.47 -6.86 -16.81
C PRO A 318 12.79 -6.90 -15.43
N PHE A 319 11.85 -7.83 -15.26
CA PHE A 319 11.20 -8.07 -13.98
C PHE A 319 12.23 -8.33 -12.87
N ASN A 320 12.14 -7.59 -11.75
CA ASN A 320 13.10 -7.65 -10.65
C ASN A 320 12.46 -8.21 -9.37
N PRO A 321 12.72 -9.48 -9.01
CA PRO A 321 12.18 -10.10 -7.78
C PRO A 321 12.49 -9.35 -6.48
N ARG A 322 13.51 -8.48 -6.43
CA ARG A 322 13.86 -7.72 -5.21
C ARG A 322 12.75 -6.77 -4.76
N ARG A 323 11.94 -6.27 -5.71
CA ARG A 323 10.76 -5.41 -5.46
C ARG A 323 9.58 -6.14 -4.81
N TYR A 324 9.67 -7.46 -4.65
CA TYR A 324 8.61 -8.32 -4.14
C TYR A 324 9.03 -9.02 -2.83
N PRO A 325 9.27 -8.28 -1.73
CA PRO A 325 9.46 -8.90 -0.42
C PRO A 325 8.23 -9.73 -0.01
N PRO A 326 8.37 -10.66 0.96
CA PRO A 326 7.24 -11.40 1.51
C PRO A 326 6.08 -10.47 1.93
N LEU A 327 4.85 -10.99 1.97
CA LEU A 327 3.71 -10.20 2.43
C LEU A 327 3.78 -9.99 3.95
N PHE A 328 4.15 -11.04 4.69
CA PHE A 328 4.30 -11.07 6.14
C PHE A 328 5.79 -11.20 6.53
N SER A 329 6.25 -10.34 7.43
CA SER A 329 7.65 -10.29 7.91
C SER A 329 7.82 -11.12 9.18
N LYS A 330 7.48 -12.41 9.12
CA LYS A 330 7.53 -13.36 10.25
C LYS A 330 6.84 -12.85 11.53
N PRO A 331 5.51 -12.60 11.52
CA PRO A 331 4.80 -11.98 12.64
C PRO A 331 4.97 -12.70 14.00
N TRP A 332 5.21 -14.02 13.99
CA TRP A 332 5.48 -14.83 15.19
C TRP A 332 6.81 -14.53 15.90
N GLU A 333 7.77 -13.85 15.26
CA GLU A 333 9.04 -13.41 15.90
C GLU A 333 8.91 -12.03 16.58
N SER A 334 7.73 -11.39 16.50
CA SER A 334 7.50 -10.03 17.05
C SER A 334 7.52 -10.00 18.57
N LYS A 335 8.29 -9.07 19.15
CA LYS A 335 8.43 -8.89 20.61
C LYS A 335 7.41 -7.92 21.21
N SER A 336 6.60 -7.26 20.38
CA SER A 336 5.55 -6.33 20.83
C SER A 336 4.37 -6.25 19.86
N MET A 337 3.22 -5.77 20.35
CA MET A 337 2.03 -5.53 19.51
C MET A 337 2.29 -4.49 18.40
N SER A 338 3.13 -3.48 18.68
CA SER A 338 3.53 -2.46 17.72
C SER A 338 4.43 -3.04 16.62
N GLU A 339 5.32 -3.97 16.96
CA GLU A 339 6.13 -4.71 15.98
C GLU A 339 5.28 -5.68 15.16
N PHE A 340 4.34 -6.38 15.81
CA PHE A 340 3.42 -7.30 15.13
C PHE A 340 2.62 -6.56 14.05
N TRP A 341 1.83 -5.54 14.38
CA TRP A 341 1.02 -4.83 13.38
C TRP A 341 1.85 -3.88 12.50
N GLY A 342 2.93 -3.32 13.03
CA GLY A 342 3.73 -2.30 12.35
C GLY A 342 4.86 -2.84 11.47
N ARG A 343 5.23 -4.12 11.56
CA ARG A 343 6.34 -4.74 10.80
C ARG A 343 6.03 -6.17 10.36
N GLY A 344 5.53 -7.01 11.26
CA GLY A 344 5.34 -8.45 11.05
C GLY A 344 4.12 -8.82 10.21
N TRP A 345 2.96 -8.21 10.51
CA TRP A 345 1.69 -8.38 9.80
C TRP A 345 1.69 -7.61 8.48
N HIS A 346 0.77 -7.94 7.57
CA HIS A 346 0.87 -7.58 6.16
C HIS A 346 1.06 -6.07 5.89
N ALA A 347 2.07 -5.72 5.11
CA ALA A 347 2.37 -4.32 4.78
C ALA A 347 1.54 -3.74 3.60
N LEU A 348 0.55 -4.50 3.08
CA LEU A 348 -0.17 -4.17 1.83
C LEU A 348 -0.82 -2.79 1.85
N PHE A 349 -1.76 -2.56 2.76
CA PHE A 349 -2.46 -1.28 2.93
C PHE A 349 -1.71 -0.29 3.85
N ARG A 350 -0.43 -0.55 4.16
CA ARG A 350 0.29 0.26 5.15
C ARG A 350 0.43 1.72 4.73
N ARG A 351 0.66 1.96 3.45
CA ARG A 351 0.72 3.31 2.87
C ARG A 351 -0.62 4.01 3.03
N ASP A 352 -1.68 3.37 2.55
CA ASP A 352 -3.07 3.83 2.60
C ASP A 352 -3.47 4.23 4.04
N LEU A 353 -3.24 3.34 5.02
CA LEU A 353 -3.54 3.56 6.43
C LEU A 353 -2.66 4.66 7.06
N THR A 354 -1.41 4.79 6.62
CA THR A 354 -0.52 5.86 7.09
C THR A 354 -0.94 7.22 6.52
N PHE A 355 -1.23 7.30 5.22
CA PHE A 355 -1.52 8.54 4.52
C PHE A 355 -2.94 9.05 4.79
N CYS A 356 -3.94 8.18 4.76
CA CYS A 356 -5.35 8.54 4.96
C CYS A 356 -5.78 8.47 6.43
N GLY A 357 -5.12 7.66 7.26
CA GLY A 357 -5.45 7.48 8.69
C GLY A 357 -4.47 8.19 9.63
N ALA A 358 -3.20 7.78 9.64
CA ALA A 358 -2.23 8.23 10.63
C ALA A 358 -1.82 9.71 10.51
N LEU A 359 -1.41 10.14 9.30
CA LEU A 359 -0.92 11.51 9.07
C LEU A 359 -2.01 12.58 9.34
N PRO A 360 -3.28 12.42 8.95
CA PRO A 360 -4.32 13.40 9.26
C PRO A 360 -4.61 13.48 10.76
N ALA A 361 -4.71 12.34 11.44
CA ALA A 361 -4.93 12.30 12.90
C ALA A 361 -3.76 12.92 13.67
N PHE A 362 -2.52 12.57 13.32
CA PHE A 362 -1.31 13.17 13.88
C PHE A 362 -1.30 14.70 13.68
N LYS A 363 -1.57 15.18 12.46
CA LYS A 363 -1.61 16.62 12.14
C LYS A 363 -2.73 17.34 12.90
N LEU A 364 -3.91 16.73 13.04
CA LEU A 364 -5.02 17.30 13.82
C LEU A 364 -4.64 17.43 15.30
N ALA A 365 -4.05 16.40 15.90
CA ALA A 365 -3.57 16.47 17.28
C ALA A 365 -2.47 17.54 17.47
N ALA A 366 -1.61 17.74 16.47
CA ALA A 366 -0.60 18.80 16.48
C ALA A 366 -1.21 20.20 16.37
N MET A 367 -2.21 20.40 15.50
CA MET A 367 -2.94 21.68 15.36
C MET A 367 -3.72 22.05 16.63
N LEU A 368 -4.22 21.05 17.37
CA LEU A 368 -4.87 21.24 18.67
C LEU A 368 -3.89 21.47 19.83
N GLY A 369 -2.57 21.54 19.56
CA GLY A 369 -1.55 21.86 20.56
C GLY A 369 -1.18 20.71 21.50
N PHE A 370 -1.62 19.48 21.25
CA PHE A 370 -1.29 18.34 22.11
C PHE A 370 0.19 17.98 22.06
N GLY A 371 0.72 17.43 23.16
CA GLY A 371 2.12 16.99 23.26
C GLY A 371 2.46 15.80 22.35
N LYS A 372 3.75 15.64 22.01
CA LYS A 372 4.27 14.65 21.04
C LYS A 372 3.77 13.22 21.25
N GLN A 373 3.61 12.75 22.49
CA GLN A 373 3.12 11.39 22.76
C GLN A 373 1.64 11.22 22.37
N VAL A 374 0.81 12.22 22.63
CA VAL A 374 -0.61 12.23 22.23
C VAL A 374 -0.72 12.33 20.70
N GLN A 375 0.15 13.09 20.04
CA GLN A 375 0.21 13.13 18.57
C GLN A 375 0.54 11.75 17.98
N LYS A 376 1.56 11.05 18.51
CA LYS A 376 1.90 9.67 18.10
C LYS A 376 0.75 8.69 18.32
N LEU A 377 0.11 8.74 19.50
CA LEU A 377 -1.03 7.90 19.82
C LEU A 377 -2.22 8.18 18.89
N SER A 378 -2.51 9.45 18.60
CA SER A 378 -3.56 9.85 17.66
C SER A 378 -3.28 9.32 16.24
N GLY A 379 -2.03 9.37 15.77
CA GLY A 379 -1.64 8.76 14.50
C GLY A 379 -1.86 7.24 14.47
N LEU A 380 -1.50 6.53 15.55
CA LEU A 380 -1.76 5.09 15.67
C LEU A 380 -3.28 4.81 15.65
N MET A 381 -4.07 5.56 16.42
CA MET A 381 -5.53 5.42 16.45
C MET A 381 -6.16 5.70 15.09
N GLY A 382 -5.69 6.72 14.35
CA GLY A 382 -6.18 7.04 13.01
C GLY A 382 -5.93 5.91 11.99
N ALA A 383 -4.76 5.26 12.04
CA ALA A 383 -4.49 4.08 11.22
C ALA A 383 -5.38 2.89 11.58
N MET A 384 -5.52 2.58 12.89
CA MET A 384 -6.35 1.46 13.35
C MET A 384 -7.84 1.69 13.07
N PHE A 385 -8.33 2.92 13.22
CA PHE A 385 -9.70 3.30 12.89
C PHE A 385 -10.00 3.11 11.40
N LEU A 386 -9.13 3.60 10.51
CA LEU A 386 -9.31 3.42 9.07
C LEU A 386 -9.20 1.95 8.65
N SER A 387 -8.35 1.17 9.34
CA SER A 387 -8.28 -0.29 9.14
C SER A 387 -9.58 -0.97 9.56
N GLY A 388 -10.19 -0.56 10.68
CA GLY A 388 -11.50 -1.05 11.11
C GLY A 388 -12.60 -0.75 10.09
N LEU A 389 -12.65 0.48 9.56
CA LEU A 389 -13.59 0.86 8.49
C LEU A 389 -13.39 0.04 7.21
N MET A 390 -12.15 -0.34 6.86
CA MET A 390 -11.86 -1.22 5.73
C MET A 390 -12.46 -2.62 5.93
N HIS A 391 -12.34 -3.19 7.14
CA HIS A 391 -12.93 -4.49 7.47
C HIS A 391 -14.46 -4.44 7.46
N GLU A 392 -15.06 -3.46 8.13
CA GLU A 392 -16.51 -3.22 8.17
C GLU A 392 -17.09 -3.03 6.76
N TYR A 393 -16.44 -2.21 5.91
CA TYR A 393 -16.84 -2.06 4.52
C TYR A 393 -16.68 -3.36 3.73
N GLY A 394 -15.59 -4.10 3.99
CA GLY A 394 -15.37 -5.42 3.42
C GLY A 394 -16.52 -6.37 3.69
N GLU A 395 -16.96 -6.49 4.94
CA GLU A 395 -18.03 -7.39 5.38
C GLU A 395 -19.42 -6.91 4.92
N SER A 396 -19.79 -5.66 5.20
CA SER A 396 -21.08 -5.06 4.78
C SER A 396 -21.27 -5.01 3.25
N SER A 397 -20.18 -4.98 2.47
CA SER A 397 -20.26 -5.07 1.01
C SER A 397 -20.60 -6.46 0.48
N LEU A 398 -20.56 -7.50 1.30
CA LEU A 398 -20.80 -8.90 0.92
C LEU A 398 -22.20 -9.36 1.34
N ASP A 399 -22.71 -8.82 2.44
CA ASP A 399 -24.08 -9.08 2.88
C ASP A 399 -25.10 -8.41 1.94
N SER A 400 -26.09 -9.19 1.50
CA SER A 400 -27.21 -8.70 0.69
C SER A 400 -28.29 -8.00 1.53
N LYS A 401 -28.25 -8.15 2.86
CA LYS A 401 -29.29 -7.67 3.79
C LYS A 401 -28.99 -6.34 4.47
N ASN A 402 -27.73 -5.92 4.55
CA ASN A 402 -27.31 -4.76 5.37
C ASN A 402 -26.70 -3.59 4.57
N GLN A 403 -27.51 -2.94 3.72
CA GLN A 403 -27.20 -1.60 3.18
C GLN A 403 -27.50 -0.47 4.19
N MET A 404 -27.04 -0.59 5.44
CA MET A 404 -26.77 0.51 6.40
C MET A 404 -26.54 -0.08 7.81
N PHE A 405 -25.28 -0.28 8.20
CA PHE A 405 -24.89 -0.32 9.61
C PHE A 405 -23.69 0.61 9.81
N LEU A 406 -23.97 1.85 10.20
CA LEU A 406 -22.97 2.79 10.69
C LEU A 406 -23.00 2.73 12.22
N PHE A 407 -21.84 2.41 12.82
CA PHE A 407 -21.58 2.34 14.26
C PHE A 407 -22.33 1.26 15.07
N GLN A 408 -21.71 0.08 15.20
CA GLN A 408 -21.83 -0.74 16.40
C GLN A 408 -20.43 -1.19 16.83
N LEU A 409 -19.95 -0.73 17.99
CA LEU A 409 -18.66 -1.17 18.54
C LEU A 409 -18.77 -2.62 19.08
N PRO A 410 -17.69 -3.42 19.07
CA PRO A 410 -17.79 -4.85 19.25
C PRO A 410 -17.92 -5.27 20.72
N THR A 411 -19.06 -5.87 21.08
CA THR A 411 -19.18 -6.70 22.30
C THR A 411 -19.80 -8.08 22.09
N GLU A 412 -20.60 -8.33 21.04
CA GLU A 412 -21.42 -9.57 20.96
C GLU A 412 -21.41 -10.34 19.63
N PHE A 413 -20.40 -10.13 18.77
CA PHE A 413 -20.31 -10.75 17.44
C PHE A 413 -20.03 -12.28 17.40
N SER A 414 -20.24 -12.99 18.50
CA SER A 414 -20.07 -14.45 18.61
C SER A 414 -21.37 -15.24 18.78
N CYS A 415 -22.52 -14.61 19.03
CA CYS A 415 -23.77 -15.31 19.39
C CYS A 415 -24.92 -15.17 18.38
N GLU A 416 -25.19 -13.98 17.83
CA GLU A 416 -26.46 -13.76 17.12
C GLU A 416 -26.50 -14.34 15.68
N PHE A 417 -25.39 -14.36 14.95
CA PHE A 417 -25.36 -14.89 13.58
C PHE A 417 -25.71 -16.39 13.51
N PHE A 418 -25.47 -17.14 14.58
CA PHE A 418 -25.77 -18.58 14.66
C PHE A 418 -27.19 -18.91 15.13
N HIS A 419 -27.94 -17.95 15.70
CA HIS A 419 -29.28 -18.22 16.22
C HIS A 419 -30.38 -18.18 15.13
N SER A 420 -30.16 -17.48 14.01
CA SER A 420 -31.14 -17.37 12.92
C SER A 420 -31.28 -18.61 12.02
N ASN A 421 -30.33 -19.55 12.05
CA ASN A 421 -30.33 -20.77 11.21
C ASN A 421 -30.84 -22.02 11.96
N ARG A 422 -31.55 -21.85 13.08
CA ARG A 422 -32.11 -22.97 13.88
C ARG A 422 -33.64 -23.12 13.76
N GLN A 423 -34.21 -22.61 12.67
CA GLN A 423 -35.62 -22.73 12.29
C GLN A 423 -35.69 -23.00 10.79
N TYR A 424 -35.43 -24.26 10.38
CA TYR A 424 -36.12 -25.05 9.35
C TYR A 424 -35.45 -26.43 9.22
#